data_AF-A0A1U0YRB2-F1
#
_entry.id   AF-A0A1U0YRB2-F1
#
_cell.length_a   1.000
_cell.length_b   1.000
_cell.length_c   1.000
_cell.angle_alpha   90.00
_cell.angle_beta   90.00
_cell.angle_gamma   90.00
#
_symmetry.space_group_name_H-M   'P 1'
#
loop_
_entity.id
_entity.type
_entity.pdbx_description
1 polymer ?
#
loop_
_entity_poly.entity_id
_entity_poly.type
_entity_poly.pdbx_seq_one_letter_code
_entity_poly.pdbx_strand_id
1 'polypeptide(L)'
;MLALLDHSELELQRRIIGGKPPLGPGADPIERLVAFGHAKIKLMPVQGEMLIEAGEEIYQHGAYWVAVTHIEHLLKLAGKSDDSLLTAQFLMSALDPRLILRQLYLQKITLTRISRTWEQIARSVANSAE
;
A
#
# COMPACT_ATOMS: atom_id res chain seq x y z
N MET A 1 -1.44 20.84 -6.73
CA MET A 1 -2.01 19.54 -6.33
C MET A 1 -0.93 18.58 -5.85
N LEU A 2 0.13 18.34 -6.62
CA LEU A 2 1.24 17.44 -6.24
C LEU A 2 1.82 17.67 -4.83
N ALA A 3 1.96 18.91 -4.37
CA ALA A 3 2.60 19.22 -3.08
C ALA A 3 1.92 18.60 -1.83
N LEU A 4 0.59 18.41 -1.82
CA LEU A 4 -0.11 17.78 -0.68
C LEU A 4 0.04 16.25 -0.70
N LEU A 5 0.00 15.65 -1.89
CA LEU A 5 0.36 14.24 -2.09
C LEU A 5 1.81 13.99 -1.68
N ASP A 6 2.71 14.89 -2.05
CA ASP A 6 4.12 14.77 -1.71
C ASP A 6 4.32 14.79 -0.19
N HIS A 7 3.54 15.58 0.56
CA HIS A 7 3.65 15.60 2.02
C HIS A 7 3.18 14.29 2.68
N SER A 8 1.98 13.78 2.34
CA SER A 8 1.47 12.54 2.93
C SER A 8 2.30 11.32 2.53
N GLU A 9 2.78 11.29 1.29
CA GLU A 9 3.66 10.22 0.78
C GLU A 9 5.05 10.29 1.41
N LEU A 10 5.63 11.49 1.61
CA LEU A 10 6.89 11.67 2.33
C LEU A 10 6.77 11.23 3.80
N GLU A 11 5.68 11.56 4.48
CA GLU A 11 5.45 11.11 5.85
C GLU A 11 5.28 9.59 5.93
N LEU A 12 4.60 8.97 4.97
CA LEU A 12 4.53 7.52 4.88
C LEU A 12 5.92 6.91 4.65
N GLN A 13 6.71 7.47 3.73
CA GLN A 13 8.07 7.04 3.45
C GLN A 13 8.97 7.10 4.70
N ARG A 14 8.89 8.19 5.47
CA ARG A 14 9.62 8.34 6.74
C ARG A 14 9.26 7.23 7.73
N ARG A 15 7.97 6.88 7.81
CA ARG A 15 7.48 5.85 8.73
C ARG A 15 7.89 4.43 8.32
N ILE A 16 7.95 4.12 7.03
CA ILE A 16 8.40 2.78 6.56
C ILE A 16 9.92 2.59 6.69
N ILE A 17 10.71 3.66 6.54
CA ILE A 17 12.18 3.62 6.61
C ILE A 17 12.67 3.66 8.06
N GLY A 18 12.15 4.57 8.88
CA GLY A 18 12.68 4.84 10.22
C GLY A 18 11.62 4.92 11.32
N GLY A 19 10.37 4.59 11.03
CA GLY A 19 9.30 4.58 12.02
C GLY A 19 9.37 3.39 12.98
N LYS A 20 8.44 3.34 13.93
CA LYS A 20 8.27 2.21 14.84
C LYS A 20 7.60 1.01 14.14
N PRO A 21 7.89 -0.24 14.55
CA PRO A 21 7.12 -1.40 14.12
C PRO A 21 5.63 -1.25 14.51
N PRO A 22 4.69 -1.88 13.76
CA PRO A 22 4.93 -2.81 12.66
C PRO A 22 5.14 -2.13 11.29
N LEU A 23 4.94 -0.81 11.14
CA LEU A 23 5.11 -0.17 9.82
C LEU A 23 6.59 0.06 9.47
N GLY A 24 7.39 0.47 10.45
CA GLY A 24 8.83 0.64 10.30
C GLY A 24 9.61 -0.68 10.45
N PRO A 25 10.95 -0.62 10.49
CA PRO A 25 11.81 -1.78 10.68
C PRO A 25 11.62 -2.45 12.07
N GLY A 26 12.06 -3.71 12.16
CA GLY A 26 12.08 -4.49 13.42
C GLY A 26 10.87 -5.40 13.65
N ALA A 27 9.88 -5.40 12.76
CA ALA A 27 8.78 -6.38 12.72
C ALA A 27 8.99 -7.41 11.61
N ASP A 28 8.25 -8.52 11.72
CA ASP A 28 8.12 -9.53 10.66
C ASP A 28 7.74 -8.90 9.31
N PRO A 29 8.32 -9.31 8.18
CA PRO A 29 8.06 -8.71 6.88
C PRO A 29 6.59 -8.71 6.45
N ILE A 30 5.83 -9.75 6.80
CA ILE A 30 4.41 -9.86 6.48
C ILE A 30 3.61 -8.88 7.34
N GLU A 31 3.93 -8.75 8.63
CA GLU A 31 3.31 -7.73 9.50
C GLU A 31 3.57 -6.30 8.99
N ARG A 32 4.76 -6.05 8.44
CA ARG A 32 5.09 -4.77 7.81
C ARG A 32 4.25 -4.52 6.55
N LEU A 33 4.06 -5.55 5.72
CA LEU A 33 3.24 -5.46 4.51
C LEU A 33 1.78 -5.18 4.84
N VAL A 34 1.25 -5.84 5.88
CA VAL A 34 -0.10 -5.59 6.40
C VAL A 34 -0.22 -4.13 6.87
N ALA A 35 0.72 -3.68 7.71
CA ALA A 35 0.74 -2.32 8.24
C ALA A 35 0.84 -1.25 7.13
N PHE A 36 1.60 -1.52 6.08
CA PHE A 36 1.73 -0.64 4.92
C PHE A 36 0.38 -0.38 4.23
N GLY A 37 -0.35 -1.45 3.88
CA GLY A 37 -1.65 -1.28 3.22
C GLY A 37 -2.69 -0.65 4.14
N HIS A 38 -2.68 -0.95 5.45
CA HIS A 38 -3.53 -0.22 6.41
C HIS A 38 -3.23 1.28 6.40
N ALA A 39 -1.95 1.67 6.34
CA ALA A 39 -1.57 3.08 6.26
C ALA A 39 -2.04 3.74 4.96
N LYS A 40 -1.90 3.06 3.80
CA LYS A 40 -2.40 3.55 2.50
C LYS A 40 -3.93 3.69 2.48
N ILE A 41 -4.66 2.69 2.95
CA ILE A 41 -6.13 2.71 3.03
C ILE A 41 -6.61 3.87 3.92
N LYS A 42 -5.91 4.12 5.04
CA LYS A 42 -6.24 5.23 5.95
C LYS A 42 -6.07 6.61 5.31
N LEU A 43 -5.13 6.76 4.37
CA LEU A 43 -4.93 8.02 3.64
C LEU A 43 -5.98 8.25 2.55
N MET A 44 -6.69 7.21 2.11
CA MET A 44 -7.57 7.30 0.94
C MET A 44 -8.68 8.36 1.03
N PRO A 45 -9.37 8.56 2.18
CA PRO A 45 -10.36 9.64 2.31
C PRO A 45 -9.77 11.04 2.13
N VAL A 46 -8.47 11.21 2.35
CA VAL A 46 -7.77 12.50 2.27
C VAL A 46 -7.21 12.75 0.88
N GLN A 47 -6.62 11.73 0.26
CA GLN A 47 -5.85 11.89 -0.97
C GLN A 47 -6.44 11.20 -2.21
N GLY A 48 -7.47 10.36 -2.04
CA GLY A 48 -8.00 9.50 -3.09
C GLY A 48 -8.48 10.26 -4.33
N GLU A 49 -9.26 11.33 -4.16
CA GLU A 49 -9.74 12.16 -5.29
C GLU A 49 -8.57 12.75 -6.10
N MET A 50 -7.52 13.20 -5.41
CA MET A 50 -6.35 13.77 -6.07
C MET A 50 -5.54 12.71 -6.83
N LEU A 51 -5.44 11.49 -6.29
CA LEU A 51 -4.83 10.36 -7.00
C LEU A 51 -5.64 9.96 -8.24
N ILE A 52 -6.97 10.08 -8.19
CA ILE A 52 -7.86 9.81 -9.32
C ILE A 52 -7.64 10.82 -10.45
N GLU A 53 -7.53 12.10 -10.09
CA GLU A 53 -7.30 13.21 -11.02
C GLU A 53 -5.93 13.11 -11.71
N ALA A 54 -4.89 12.67 -10.98
CA ALA A 54 -3.56 12.44 -11.56
C ALA A 54 -3.53 11.37 -12.67
N GLY A 55 -4.51 10.46 -12.71
CA GLY A 55 -4.63 9.48 -13.79
C GLY A 55 -3.38 8.62 -13.97
N GLU A 56 -2.92 8.45 -15.21
CA GLU A 56 -1.74 7.63 -15.52
C GLU A 56 -0.42 8.27 -15.09
N GLU A 57 -0.38 9.56 -14.81
CA GLU A 57 0.84 10.25 -14.37
C GLU A 57 1.37 9.69 -13.05
N ILE A 58 0.52 9.04 -12.25
CA ILE A 58 0.91 8.38 -11.00
C ILE A 58 1.99 7.31 -11.20
N TYR A 59 1.99 6.60 -12.33
CA TYR A 59 2.97 5.56 -12.62
C TYR A 59 4.36 6.11 -12.93
N GLN A 60 4.43 7.40 -13.28
CA GLN A 60 5.68 8.13 -13.49
C GLN A 60 6.17 8.79 -12.19
N HIS A 61 5.32 8.88 -11.16
CA HIS A 61 5.66 9.54 -9.91
C HIS A 61 6.54 8.67 -9.01
N GLY A 62 7.54 9.28 -8.37
CA GLY A 62 8.49 8.58 -7.50
C GLY A 62 7.83 7.90 -6.30
N ALA A 63 6.75 8.48 -5.77
CA ALA A 63 6.00 7.91 -4.64
C ALA A 63 5.39 6.53 -4.96
N TYR A 64 4.95 6.33 -6.20
CA TYR A 64 4.45 5.03 -6.66
C TYR A 64 5.56 3.97 -6.60
N TRP A 65 6.74 4.29 -7.16
CA TRP A 65 7.87 3.35 -7.17
C TRP A 65 8.45 3.10 -5.78
N VAL A 66 8.46 4.10 -4.89
CA VAL A 66 8.81 3.88 -3.46
C VAL A 66 7.89 2.85 -2.82
N ALA A 67 6.59 2.93 -3.07
CA ALA A 67 5.62 1.96 -2.55
C ALA A 67 5.83 0.55 -3.14
N VAL A 68 5.99 0.45 -4.46
CA VAL A 68 6.24 -0.82 -5.15
C VAL A 68 7.52 -1.48 -4.65
N THR A 69 8.64 -0.75 -4.64
CA THR A 69 9.93 -1.26 -4.16
C THR A 69 9.88 -1.68 -2.69
N HIS A 70 9.12 -0.97 -1.86
CA HIS A 70 8.94 -1.36 -0.46
C HIS A 70 8.19 -2.69 -0.33
N ILE A 71 7.08 -2.87 -1.06
CA ILE A 71 6.33 -4.13 -1.06
C ILE A 71 7.19 -5.27 -1.59
N GLU A 72 7.87 -5.08 -2.73
CA GLU A 72 8.78 -6.06 -3.32
C GLU A 72 9.85 -6.50 -2.32
N HIS A 73 10.47 -5.54 -1.62
CA HIS A 73 11.46 -5.83 -0.59
C HIS A 73 10.89 -6.69 0.54
N LEU A 74 9.67 -6.39 1.02
CA LEU A 74 9.03 -7.17 2.08
C LEU A 74 8.65 -8.58 1.61
N LEU A 75 8.19 -8.74 0.37
CA LEU A 75 7.91 -10.04 -0.24
C LEU A 75 9.19 -10.90 -0.30
N LYS A 76 10.31 -10.32 -0.75
CA LYS A 76 11.60 -11.01 -0.78
C LYS A 76 12.07 -11.42 0.61
N LEU A 77 11.92 -10.54 1.62
CA LEU A 77 12.25 -10.88 3.00
C LEU A 77 11.34 -11.98 3.58
N ALA A 78 10.10 -12.08 3.12
CA ALA A 78 9.18 -13.16 3.48
C ALA A 78 9.45 -14.48 2.72
N GLY A 79 10.47 -14.53 1.85
CA GLY A 79 10.82 -15.72 1.06
C GLY A 79 10.12 -15.82 -0.29
N LYS A 80 9.34 -14.79 -0.70
CA LYS A 80 8.70 -14.72 -2.02
C LYS A 80 9.61 -13.97 -3.00
N SER A 81 10.50 -14.69 -3.69
CA SER A 81 11.44 -14.09 -4.65
C SER A 81 10.85 -13.96 -6.06
N ASP A 82 10.15 -14.99 -6.51
CA ASP A 82 9.70 -15.12 -7.90
C ASP A 82 8.53 -14.18 -8.18
N ASP A 83 8.62 -13.48 -9.31
CA ASP A 83 7.69 -12.43 -9.73
C ASP A 83 7.36 -11.41 -8.63
N SER A 84 8.27 -11.18 -7.66
CA SER A 84 8.03 -10.30 -6.52
C SER A 84 7.71 -8.86 -6.92
N LEU A 85 8.32 -8.36 -8.01
CA LEU A 85 8.02 -7.06 -8.58
C LEU A 85 6.60 -7.00 -9.15
N LEU A 86 6.21 -7.98 -9.98
CA LEU A 86 4.87 -8.05 -10.55
C LEU A 86 3.83 -8.21 -9.43
N THR A 87 4.10 -9.10 -8.48
CA THR A 87 3.27 -9.31 -7.29
C THR A 87 3.09 -8.01 -6.50
N ALA A 88 4.14 -7.21 -6.32
CA ALA A 88 4.06 -5.91 -5.68
C ALA A 88 3.15 -4.93 -6.44
N GLN A 89 3.24 -4.90 -7.78
CA GLN A 89 2.35 -4.07 -8.61
C GLN A 89 0.89 -4.53 -8.54
N PHE A 90 0.61 -5.84 -8.51
CA PHE A 90 -0.74 -6.38 -8.31
C PHE A 90 -1.29 -6.06 -6.91
N LEU A 91 -0.46 -6.11 -5.87
CA LEU A 91 -0.87 -5.66 -4.54
C LEU A 91 -1.16 -4.16 -4.51
N MET A 92 -0.37 -3.35 -5.22
CA MET A 92 -0.65 -1.91 -5.37
C MET A 92 -1.97 -1.64 -6.10
N SER A 93 -2.34 -2.43 -7.11
CA SER A 93 -3.63 -2.25 -7.81
C SER A 93 -4.83 -2.58 -6.91
N ALA A 94 -4.67 -3.45 -5.91
CA ALA A 94 -5.70 -3.67 -4.89
C ALA A 94 -5.92 -2.45 -3.97
N LEU A 95 -4.99 -1.48 -3.99
CA LEU A 95 -5.08 -0.20 -3.29
C LEU A 95 -5.52 0.95 -4.21
N ASP A 96 -6.17 0.64 -5.34
CA ASP A 96 -6.70 1.63 -6.26
C ASP A 96 -7.66 2.63 -5.55
N PRO A 97 -7.45 3.95 -5.72
CA PRO A 97 -8.25 4.96 -5.05
C PRO A 97 -9.72 4.95 -5.48
N ARG A 98 -10.02 4.68 -6.76
CA ARG A 98 -11.41 4.61 -7.28
C ARG A 98 -12.16 3.47 -6.61
N LEU A 99 -11.50 2.31 -6.46
CA LEU A 99 -12.10 1.15 -5.80
C LEU A 99 -12.37 1.44 -4.33
N ILE A 100 -11.36 1.92 -3.58
CA ILE A 100 -11.50 2.15 -2.13
C ILE A 100 -12.51 3.26 -1.84
N LEU A 101 -12.52 4.37 -2.59
CA LEU A 101 -13.50 5.43 -2.39
C LEU A 101 -14.93 4.96 -2.72
N ARG A 102 -15.12 4.13 -3.75
CA ARG A 102 -16.42 3.50 -4.04
C ARG A 102 -16.87 2.58 -2.91
N GLN A 103 -15.98 1.73 -2.39
CA GLN A 103 -16.27 0.84 -1.26
C GLN A 103 -16.69 1.66 -0.02
N LEU A 104 -15.95 2.72 0.28
CA LEU A 104 -16.19 3.56 1.44
C LEU A 104 -17.48 4.37 1.32
N TYR A 105 -17.63 5.14 0.24
CA TYR A 105 -18.68 6.16 0.14
C TYR A 105 -19.97 5.64 -0.49
N LEU A 106 -19.89 4.75 -1.48
CA LEU A 106 -21.07 4.21 -2.15
C LEU A 106 -21.56 2.92 -1.52
N GLN A 107 -20.67 1.98 -1.22
CA GLN A 107 -21.03 0.69 -0.63
C GLN A 107 -21.09 0.71 0.91
N LYS A 108 -20.69 1.83 1.53
CA LYS A 108 -20.68 2.03 3.00
C LYS A 108 -19.86 0.97 3.74
N ILE A 109 -18.82 0.43 3.09
CA ILE A 109 -17.87 -0.49 3.70
C ILE A 109 -16.89 0.31 4.54
N THR A 110 -16.71 -0.07 5.80
CA THR A 110 -15.80 0.65 6.70
C THR A 110 -14.34 0.44 6.31
N LEU A 111 -13.49 1.45 6.56
CA LEU A 111 -12.04 1.33 6.36
C LEU A 111 -11.45 0.12 7.11
N THR A 112 -11.98 -0.21 8.28
CA THR A 112 -11.58 -1.40 9.06
C THR A 112 -11.83 -2.69 8.29
N ARG A 113 -12.98 -2.81 7.61
CA ARG A 113 -13.30 -4.01 6.83
C ARG A 113 -12.45 -4.10 5.57
N ILE A 114 -12.21 -2.98 4.88
CA ILE A 114 -11.29 -2.92 3.73
C ILE A 114 -9.88 -3.31 4.15
N SER A 115 -9.39 -2.76 5.27
CA SER A 115 -8.07 -3.06 5.84
C SER A 115 -7.91 -4.53 6.24
N ARG A 116 -8.98 -5.16 6.74
CA ARG A 116 -8.99 -6.61 7.03
C ARG A 116 -8.89 -7.44 5.75
N THR A 117 -9.58 -7.05 4.68
CA THR A 117 -9.47 -7.74 3.39
C THR A 117 -8.08 -7.59 2.79
N TRP A 118 -7.47 -6.41 2.88
CA TRP A 118 -6.06 -6.22 2.53
C TRP A 118 -5.16 -7.19 3.29
N GLU A 119 -5.31 -7.28 4.61
CA GLU A 119 -4.51 -8.17 5.44
C GLU A 119 -4.61 -9.63 4.97
N GLN A 120 -5.83 -10.10 4.69
CA GLN A 120 -6.06 -11.46 4.20
C GLN A 120 -5.34 -11.72 2.87
N ILE A 121 -5.44 -10.79 1.91
CA ILE A 121 -4.79 -10.89 0.61
C ILE A 121 -3.27 -10.84 0.75
N ALA A 122 -2.74 -9.86 1.48
CA ALA A 122 -1.32 -9.68 1.71
C ALA A 122 -0.69 -10.93 2.36
N ARG A 123 -1.33 -11.47 3.40
CA ARG A 123 -0.88 -12.71 4.04
C ARG A 123 -0.97 -13.91 3.10
N SER A 124 -2.05 -14.02 2.32
CA SER A 124 -2.20 -15.13 1.38
C SER A 124 -1.13 -15.12 0.29
N VAL A 125 -0.80 -13.94 -0.24
CA VAL A 125 0.19 -13.75 -1.29
C VAL A 125 1.62 -13.93 -0.77
N ALA A 126 1.89 -13.47 0.46
CA ALA A 126 3.20 -13.63 1.06
C ALA A 126 3.46 -15.08 1.52
N ASN A 127 2.42 -15.81 1.95
CA ASN A 127 2.53 -17.19 2.43
C ASN A 127 2.26 -18.25 1.35
N SER A 128 1.85 -17.87 0.14
CA SER A 128 1.70 -18.84 -0.95
C SER A 128 3.09 -19.34 -1.32
N ALA A 129 3.42 -20.51 -0.77
CA ALA A 129 4.50 -21.36 -1.25
C ALA A 129 4.35 -21.53 -2.76
N GLU A 130 5.49 -21.63 -3.43
CA GLU A 130 5.52 -22.28 -4.75
C GLU A 130 5.07 -23.74 -4.66
#